data_AF-A0A5D2BZ32-F1
#
_entry.id   AF-A0A5D2BZ32-F1
#
_cell.length_a   1.000
_cell.length_b   1.000
_cell.length_c   1.000
_cell.angle_alpha   90.00
_cell.angle_beta   90.00
_cell.angle_gamma   90.00
#
_symmetry.space_group_name_H-M   'P 1'
#
loop_
_entity.id
_entity.type
_entity.pdbx_description
1 polymer ?
#
loop_
_entity_poly.entity_id
_entity_poly.type
_entity_poly.pdbx_seq_one_letter_code
_entity_poly.pdbx_strand_id
1 'polypeptide(L)'
;MMELLSRDDFKDTKIDPNWGPFDYLLHVLHVDQLKLQKSHTAPPPPQTLCKQDHTGFKLRFKFNNSVGLKRKRNLKAVEEEDDWVAPKLKPKRRRKQENPQLIVEEMGSRGLVLVIQKTIFFSDINPTASRFSIPFSQVKTHDFLNEAEAKELDDKNPMQVWLLDPSMKGTNITFNKWVMGSSSLYVLTNTWNPVVKNNQLKKGEMVQLWSFRLNSLLCFALVKL
;
A
#
# COMPACT_ATOMS: atom_id res chain seq x y z
N MET A 1 -1.83 24.25 -7.81
CA MET A 1 -3.07 23.47 -7.57
C MET A 1 -2.66 22.00 -7.60
N MET A 2 -2.95 21.22 -6.55
CA MET A 2 -2.57 19.80 -6.47
C MET A 2 -3.46 18.98 -7.40
N GLU A 3 -2.89 18.23 -8.35
CA GLU A 3 -3.64 17.39 -9.28
C GLU A 3 -3.46 15.92 -8.90
N LEU A 4 -4.40 15.35 -8.17
CA LEU A 4 -4.37 13.93 -7.82
C LEU A 4 -4.58 13.07 -9.07
N LEU A 5 -4.03 11.85 -9.05
CA LEU A 5 -4.44 10.83 -10.01
C LEU A 5 -5.95 10.57 -9.88
N SER A 6 -6.60 10.61 -11.02
CA SER A 6 -8.02 10.36 -11.21
C SER A 6 -8.20 9.04 -11.96
N ARG A 7 -9.42 8.52 -11.97
CA ARG A 7 -9.75 7.33 -12.78
C ARG A 7 -9.45 7.54 -14.26
N ASP A 8 -9.48 8.79 -14.71
CA ASP A 8 -9.29 9.15 -16.11
C ASP A 8 -7.85 8.96 -16.56
N ASP A 9 -6.88 9.10 -15.65
CA ASP A 9 -5.45 8.94 -15.93
C ASP A 9 -5.08 7.48 -16.28
N PHE A 10 -5.96 6.53 -15.98
CA PHE A 10 -5.77 5.10 -16.26
C PHE A 10 -6.55 4.59 -17.48
N LYS A 11 -7.37 5.42 -18.13
CA LYS A 11 -8.30 5.00 -19.20
C LYS A 11 -7.60 4.34 -20.39
N ASP A 12 -6.41 4.82 -20.74
CA ASP A 12 -5.65 4.33 -21.90
C ASP A 12 -4.63 3.25 -21.52
N THR A 13 -4.67 2.78 -20.27
CA THR A 13 -3.70 1.80 -19.77
C THR A 13 -4.26 0.39 -19.78
N LYS A 14 -3.48 -0.56 -20.30
CA LYS A 14 -3.84 -1.98 -20.26
C LYS A 14 -3.44 -2.55 -18.90
N ILE A 15 -4.44 -2.82 -18.07
CA ILE A 15 -4.25 -3.52 -16.79
C ILE A 15 -4.42 -5.02 -17.06
N ASP A 16 -3.37 -5.81 -16.82
CA ASP A 16 -3.47 -7.27 -16.90
C ASP A 16 -4.05 -7.83 -15.59
N PRO A 17 -5.17 -8.59 -15.63
CA PRO A 17 -5.76 -9.17 -14.43
C PRO A 17 -4.84 -10.18 -13.72
N ASN A 18 -3.78 -10.67 -14.36
CA ASN A 18 -2.82 -11.60 -13.76
C ASN A 18 -1.62 -10.92 -13.09
N TRP A 19 -1.54 -9.59 -13.12
CA TRP A 19 -0.47 -8.85 -12.44
C TRP A 19 -0.41 -9.18 -10.95
N GLY A 20 0.82 -9.26 -10.44
CA GLY A 20 1.07 -9.32 -9.01
C GLY A 20 0.87 -7.94 -8.37
N PRO A 21 0.72 -7.86 -7.03
CA PRO A 21 0.56 -6.60 -6.31
C PRO A 21 1.64 -5.55 -6.63
N PHE A 22 2.85 -6.01 -6.93
CA PHE A 22 3.98 -5.16 -7.29
C PHE A 22 3.84 -4.55 -8.69
N ASP A 23 3.36 -5.31 -9.67
CA ASP A 23 3.17 -4.84 -11.04
C ASP A 23 2.15 -3.69 -11.09
N TYR A 24 1.09 -3.80 -10.29
CA TYR A 24 0.11 -2.72 -10.13
C TYR A 24 0.70 -1.46 -9.50
N LEU A 25 1.57 -1.61 -8.49
CA LEU A 25 2.26 -0.47 -7.86
C LEU A 25 3.16 0.25 -8.87
N LEU A 26 3.93 -0.52 -9.64
CA LEU A 26 4.76 0.02 -10.71
C LEU A 26 3.92 0.75 -11.75
N HIS A 27 2.77 0.19 -12.11
CA HIS A 27 1.86 0.82 -13.06
C HIS A 27 1.27 2.14 -12.56
N VAL A 28 0.83 2.20 -11.30
CA VAL A 28 0.34 3.44 -10.68
C VAL A 28 1.43 4.51 -10.63
N LEU A 29 2.64 4.14 -10.23
CA LEU A 29 3.79 5.04 -10.23
C LEU A 29 4.10 5.58 -11.63
N HIS A 30 4.05 4.71 -12.63
CA HIS A 30 4.28 5.09 -14.02
C HIS A 30 3.25 6.12 -14.51
N VAL A 31 1.96 5.92 -14.20
CA VAL A 31 0.89 6.86 -14.58
C VAL A 31 1.05 8.21 -13.87
N ASP A 32 1.42 8.22 -12.58
CA ASP A 32 1.71 9.47 -11.83
C ASP A 32 2.80 10.30 -12.51
N GLN A 33 3.90 9.64 -12.91
CA GLN A 33 5.02 10.30 -13.58
C GLN A 33 4.63 10.86 -14.95
N LEU A 34 3.86 10.10 -15.73
CA LEU A 34 3.36 10.57 -17.03
C LEU A 34 2.48 11.82 -16.87
N LYS A 35 1.66 11.87 -15.80
CA LYS A 35 0.84 13.04 -15.50
C LYS A 35 1.69 14.26 -15.13
N LEU A 36 2.72 14.07 -14.30
CA LEU A 36 3.68 15.13 -13.96
C LEU A 36 4.42 15.66 -15.19
N GLN A 37 4.85 14.81 -16.12
CA GLN A 37 5.50 15.28 -17.35
C GLN A 37 4.54 16.05 -18.26
N LYS A 38 3.30 15.59 -18.41
CA LYS A 38 2.28 16.31 -19.20
C LYS A 38 1.99 17.70 -18.65
N SER A 39 1.95 17.88 -17.33
CA SER A 39 1.70 19.19 -16.72
C SER A 39 2.85 20.19 -16.92
N HIS A 40 4.10 19.71 -16.94
CA HIS A 40 5.28 20.55 -17.21
C HIS A 40 5.45 20.95 -18.68
N THR A 41 4.84 20.22 -19.62
CA THR A 41 4.99 20.47 -21.07
C THR A 41 3.78 21.20 -21.67
N ALA A 42 2.75 21.51 -20.89
CA ALA A 42 1.54 22.20 -21.35
C ALA A 42 1.75 23.73 -21.44
N PRO A 43 1.29 24.42 -22.49
CA PRO A 43 1.34 25.88 -22.57
C PRO A 43 0.50 26.52 -21.45
N PRO A 44 0.92 27.66 -20.89
CA PRO A 44 0.21 28.27 -19.77
C PRO A 44 -1.21 28.69 -20.21
N PRO A 45 -2.25 28.40 -19.40
CA PRO A 45 -3.60 28.85 -19.70
C PRO A 45 -3.69 30.38 -19.54
N PRO A 46 -4.53 31.07 -20.34
CA PRO A 46 -4.73 32.51 -20.25
C PRO A 46 -5.21 32.91 -18.85
N GLN A 47 -4.47 33.82 -18.22
CA GLN A 47 -4.74 34.31 -16.87
C GLN A 47 -6.06 35.10 -16.86
N THR A 48 -7.05 34.61 -16.14
CA THR A 48 -8.22 35.43 -15.74
C THR A 48 -8.12 35.69 -14.25
N LEU A 49 -7.93 36.97 -13.92
CA LEU A 49 -7.88 37.52 -12.57
C LEU A 49 -9.22 37.28 -11.85
N CYS A 50 -9.24 36.44 -10.82
CA CYS A 50 -10.30 36.48 -9.81
C CYS A 50 -9.72 36.33 -8.41
N LYS A 51 -10.25 37.17 -7.51
CA LYS A 51 -9.65 37.58 -6.24
C LYS A 51 -9.64 36.44 -5.22
N GLN A 52 -8.60 36.44 -4.39
CA GLN A 52 -8.43 35.53 -3.26
C GLN A 52 -9.43 35.88 -2.14
N ASP A 53 -10.08 34.86 -1.59
CA ASP A 53 -10.61 34.89 -0.23
C ASP A 53 -9.94 33.80 0.61
N HIS A 54 -9.42 34.23 1.76
CA HIS A 54 -8.74 33.40 2.74
C HIS A 54 -9.77 32.69 3.62
N THR A 55 -9.85 31.36 3.59
CA THR A 55 -10.26 30.56 4.76
C THR A 55 -9.64 29.16 4.69
N GLY A 56 -9.14 28.68 5.83
CA GLY A 56 -8.38 27.43 5.94
C GLY A 56 -9.18 26.19 5.57
N PHE A 57 -8.55 25.27 4.82
CA PHE A 57 -9.15 24.00 4.42
C PHE A 57 -8.49 22.81 5.12
N LYS A 58 -9.21 22.28 6.11
CA LYS A 58 -8.96 20.98 6.74
C LYS A 58 -9.56 19.90 5.84
N LEU A 59 -8.75 19.16 5.07
CA LEU A 59 -9.27 18.07 4.23
C LEU A 59 -9.80 16.92 5.10
N ARG A 60 -11.12 16.80 5.19
CA ARG A 60 -11.83 15.60 5.64
C ARG A 60 -12.29 14.82 4.41
N PHE A 61 -11.78 13.61 4.22
CA PHE A 61 -12.40 12.65 3.30
C PHE A 61 -13.53 11.92 4.04
N LYS A 62 -14.78 12.14 3.64
CA LYS A 62 -15.95 11.37 4.09
C LYS A 62 -16.41 10.46 2.95
N PHE A 63 -16.47 9.16 3.19
CA PHE A 63 -17.26 8.24 2.37
C PHE A 63 -18.26 7.50 3.27
N ASN A 64 -19.55 7.65 2.92
CA ASN A 64 -20.68 7.03 3.59
C ASN A 64 -20.79 5.56 3.20
N ASN A 65 -20.84 4.68 4.18
CA ASN A 65 -21.34 3.31 3.98
C ASN A 65 -22.75 3.23 4.58
N SER A 66 -23.75 3.16 3.71
CA SER A 66 -25.12 2.84 4.08
C SER A 66 -25.67 1.79 3.13
N VAL A 67 -25.70 0.54 3.58
CA VAL A 67 -26.86 -0.37 3.40
C VAL A 67 -26.74 -1.47 4.44
N GLY A 68 -27.73 -1.54 5.31
CA GLY A 68 -27.85 -2.56 6.35
C GLY A 68 -28.85 -3.65 5.98
N LEU A 69 -28.96 -4.61 6.90
CA LEU A 69 -30.00 -5.64 7.07
C LEU A 69 -29.93 -6.79 6.04
N LYS A 70 -30.08 -8.09 6.36
CA LYS A 70 -30.68 -8.78 7.52
C LYS A 70 -30.29 -10.29 7.53
N ARG A 71 -30.51 -10.94 8.69
CA ARG A 71 -30.30 -12.37 9.05
C ARG A 71 -31.31 -13.36 8.42
N LYS A 72 -30.92 -14.65 8.26
CA LYS A 72 -31.68 -15.92 8.56
C LYS A 72 -30.86 -17.14 8.05
N ARG A 73 -30.37 -18.05 8.91
CA ARG A 73 -30.95 -19.29 9.52
C ARG A 73 -30.79 -20.57 8.65
N ASN A 74 -30.24 -21.62 9.29
CA ASN A 74 -29.97 -23.01 8.86
C ASN A 74 -31.22 -23.81 8.41
N LEU A 75 -31.03 -24.88 7.62
CA LEU A 75 -31.28 -26.30 7.97
C LEU A 75 -31.19 -27.29 6.78
N LYS A 76 -30.42 -28.37 7.02
CA LYS A 76 -30.57 -29.79 6.64
C LYS A 76 -30.23 -30.36 5.24
N ALA A 77 -29.65 -31.56 5.36
CA ALA A 77 -29.10 -32.50 4.40
C ALA A 77 -30.14 -33.27 3.58
N VAL A 78 -29.71 -33.76 2.42
CA VAL A 78 -30.11 -35.03 1.81
C VAL A 78 -28.87 -35.61 1.12
N GLU A 79 -28.60 -36.89 1.42
CA GLU A 79 -27.62 -37.76 0.78
C GLU A 79 -28.20 -38.27 -0.55
N GLU A 80 -27.38 -38.34 -1.60
CA GLU A 80 -27.59 -39.26 -2.71
C GLU A 80 -26.23 -39.48 -3.42
N GLU A 81 -25.81 -40.74 -3.45
CA GLU A 81 -24.64 -41.23 -4.19
C GLU A 81 -25.02 -41.43 -5.65
N ASP A 82 -24.14 -41.05 -6.57
CA ASP A 82 -24.10 -41.66 -7.91
C ASP A 82 -22.68 -41.63 -8.47
N ASP A 83 -22.29 -42.80 -8.96
CA ASP A 83 -20.97 -43.25 -9.37
C ASP A 83 -20.63 -42.78 -10.80
N TRP A 84 -19.62 -41.92 -11.00
CA TRP A 84 -18.98 -41.76 -12.32
C TRP A 84 -17.56 -41.14 -12.29
N VAL A 85 -16.57 -42.02 -12.45
CA VAL A 85 -15.29 -41.94 -13.19
C VAL A 85 -14.53 -40.59 -13.21
N ALA A 86 -13.35 -40.61 -12.58
CA ALA A 86 -12.35 -39.55 -12.54
C ALA A 86 -11.75 -39.15 -13.91
N PRO A 87 -11.72 -37.85 -14.25
CA PRO A 87 -10.86 -37.35 -15.34
C PRO A 87 -9.47 -36.94 -14.85
N LYS A 88 -8.48 -37.48 -15.55
CA LYS A 88 -7.03 -37.38 -15.32
C LYS A 88 -6.51 -35.94 -15.21
N LEU A 89 -5.65 -35.72 -14.22
CA LEU A 89 -4.83 -34.53 -14.00
C LEU A 89 -4.01 -34.19 -15.26
N LYS A 90 -4.22 -33.00 -15.84
CA LYS A 90 -3.26 -32.40 -16.77
C LYS A 90 -2.16 -31.69 -15.96
N PRO A 91 -0.87 -31.76 -16.37
CA PRO A 91 0.21 -31.14 -15.62
C PRO A 91 0.01 -29.63 -15.60
N LYS A 92 -0.05 -29.04 -14.40
CA LYS A 92 0.10 -27.59 -14.21
C LYS A 92 1.43 -27.19 -14.84
N ARG A 93 1.37 -26.42 -15.94
CA ARG A 93 2.52 -25.76 -16.53
C ARG A 93 3.25 -25.01 -15.42
N ARG A 94 4.50 -25.42 -15.17
CA ARG A 94 5.39 -24.75 -14.21
C ARG A 94 5.51 -23.29 -14.65
N ARG A 95 5.01 -22.36 -13.83
CA ARG A 95 5.29 -20.93 -13.97
C ARG A 95 6.81 -20.80 -14.01
N LYS A 96 7.34 -20.18 -15.07
CA LYS A 96 8.65 -19.55 -14.97
C LYS A 96 8.45 -18.46 -13.92
N GLN A 97 9.01 -18.69 -12.74
CA GLN A 97 9.09 -17.69 -11.70
C GLN A 97 10.07 -16.66 -12.24
N GLU A 98 9.55 -15.65 -12.93
CA GLU A 98 10.34 -14.48 -13.28
C GLU A 98 10.82 -13.90 -11.96
N ASN A 99 12.15 -13.87 -11.84
CA ASN A 99 12.85 -13.61 -10.61
C ASN A 99 12.49 -12.17 -10.17
N PRO A 100 11.83 -11.95 -9.03
CA PRO A 100 11.43 -10.60 -8.57
C PRO A 100 12.63 -9.64 -8.45
N GLN A 101 13.85 -10.19 -8.46
CA GLN A 101 15.11 -9.46 -8.37
C GLN A 101 15.49 -8.72 -9.66
N LEU A 102 15.08 -9.17 -10.84
CA LEU A 102 15.43 -8.50 -12.11
C LEU A 102 14.65 -7.21 -12.34
N ILE A 103 13.43 -7.12 -11.79
CA ILE A 103 12.61 -5.89 -11.82
C ILE A 103 13.19 -4.82 -10.86
N VAL A 104 14.00 -5.24 -9.89
CA VAL A 104 14.61 -4.34 -8.88
C VAL A 104 15.83 -3.60 -9.42
N GLU A 105 16.61 -4.20 -10.33
CA GLU A 105 17.82 -3.57 -10.89
C GLU A 105 17.53 -2.49 -11.92
N GLU A 106 16.47 -2.62 -12.73
CA GLU A 106 16.08 -1.61 -13.74
C GLU A 106 15.31 -0.41 -13.13
N MET A 107 14.93 -0.50 -11.84
CA MET A 107 14.06 0.46 -11.12
C MET A 107 14.74 1.14 -9.93
N GLY A 108 16.00 0.81 -9.63
CA GLY A 108 16.83 1.49 -8.62
C GLY A 108 17.00 3.00 -8.83
N SER A 109 16.46 3.55 -9.91
CA SER A 109 16.53 4.97 -10.29
C SER A 109 15.26 5.79 -10.00
N ARG A 110 14.12 5.22 -9.55
CA ARG A 110 12.81 5.92 -9.63
C ARG A 110 11.90 5.88 -8.38
N GLY A 111 12.49 5.87 -7.18
CA GLY A 111 11.79 6.25 -5.94
C GLY A 111 11.02 5.14 -5.21
N LEU A 112 11.12 3.89 -5.65
CA LEU A 112 10.62 2.73 -4.93
C LEU A 112 11.76 2.08 -4.16
N VAL A 113 11.61 1.97 -2.84
CA VAL A 113 12.69 1.54 -1.93
C VAL A 113 12.17 0.44 -1.02
N LEU A 114 12.90 -0.68 -0.94
CA LEU A 114 12.61 -1.72 0.04
C LEU A 114 13.01 -1.21 1.42
N VAL A 115 12.03 -1.03 2.32
CA VAL A 115 12.29 -0.54 3.67
C VAL A 115 12.72 -1.69 4.57
N ILE A 116 11.94 -2.78 4.56
CA ILE A 116 12.21 -3.95 5.40
C ILE A 116 11.58 -5.20 4.78
N GLN A 117 12.25 -6.34 4.94
CA GLN A 117 11.67 -7.67 4.77
C GLN A 117 11.82 -8.39 6.10
N LYS A 118 10.69 -8.84 6.67
CA LYS A 118 10.71 -9.56 7.95
C LYS A 118 9.56 -10.56 8.04
N THR A 119 9.68 -11.49 8.98
CA THR A 119 8.56 -12.30 9.44
C THR A 119 7.64 -11.49 10.34
N ILE A 120 6.34 -11.69 10.21
CA ILE A 120 5.35 -11.13 11.13
C ILE A 120 5.52 -11.76 12.52
N PHE A 121 5.75 -10.92 13.53
CA PHE A 121 5.85 -11.35 14.92
C PHE A 121 4.50 -11.23 15.64
N PHE A 122 4.37 -11.91 16.79
CA PHE A 122 3.15 -11.79 17.61
C PHE A 122 2.87 -10.34 18.02
N SER A 123 3.90 -9.55 18.30
CA SER A 123 3.78 -8.13 18.60
C SER A 123 3.14 -7.32 17.47
N ASP A 124 3.31 -7.75 16.22
CA ASP A 124 2.74 -7.07 15.06
C ASP A 124 1.24 -7.35 14.92
N ILE A 125 0.79 -8.56 15.27
CA ILE A 125 -0.63 -8.97 15.11
C ILE A 125 -1.42 -8.89 16.41
N ASN A 126 -0.80 -8.47 17.50
CA ASN A 126 -1.46 -8.32 18.79
C ASN A 126 -2.52 -7.20 18.70
N PRO A 127 -3.82 -7.51 18.86
CA PRO A 127 -4.88 -6.52 18.72
C PRO A 127 -4.76 -5.35 19.70
N THR A 128 -4.19 -5.58 20.88
CA THR A 128 -3.98 -4.54 21.89
C THR A 128 -2.83 -3.61 21.52
N ALA A 129 -1.77 -4.13 20.88
CA ALA A 129 -0.62 -3.33 20.47
C ALA A 129 -0.89 -2.57 19.16
N SER A 130 -1.69 -3.14 18.25
CA SER A 130 -2.14 -2.55 16.99
C SER A 130 -1.06 -1.79 16.20
N ARG A 131 0.12 -2.41 16.06
CA ARG A 131 1.27 -1.78 15.41
C ARG A 131 2.05 -2.76 14.54
N PHE A 132 2.58 -2.29 13.43
CA PHE A 132 3.65 -2.97 12.71
C PHE A 132 4.98 -2.33 13.09
N SER A 133 5.89 -3.09 13.69
CA SER A 133 7.19 -2.57 14.10
C SER A 133 8.25 -2.73 13.02
N ILE A 134 9.05 -1.70 12.78
CA ILE A 134 10.14 -1.67 11.81
C ILE A 134 11.41 -1.30 12.58
N PRO A 135 12.12 -2.29 13.15
CA PRO A 135 13.33 -2.02 13.91
C PRO A 135 14.43 -1.41 13.03
N PHE A 136 15.11 -0.36 13.49
CA PHE A 136 16.16 0.32 12.69
C PHE A 136 17.26 -0.65 12.24
N SER A 137 17.62 -1.62 13.07
CA SER A 137 18.62 -2.65 12.74
C SER A 137 18.23 -3.57 11.58
N GLN A 138 16.95 -3.59 11.19
CA GLN A 138 16.43 -4.41 10.10
C GLN A 138 16.00 -3.57 8.89
N VAL A 139 16.02 -2.23 9.01
CA VAL A 139 15.77 -1.31 7.92
C VAL A 139 16.91 -1.47 6.90
N LYS A 140 16.57 -1.62 5.62
CA LYS A 140 17.56 -1.81 4.55
C LYS A 140 18.28 -0.51 4.19
N THR A 141 17.56 0.58 4.18
CA THR A 141 18.07 1.94 4.00
C THR A 141 17.11 2.92 4.66
N HIS A 142 17.63 4.04 5.17
CA HIS A 142 16.83 5.15 5.68
C HIS A 142 16.54 6.22 4.62
N ASP A 143 17.10 6.07 3.42
CA ASP A 143 17.01 7.05 2.32
C ASP A 143 15.61 7.11 1.67
N PHE A 144 14.66 6.34 2.18
CA PHE A 144 13.26 6.47 1.81
C PHE A 144 12.58 7.71 2.38
N LEU A 145 13.18 8.35 3.40
CA LEU A 145 12.72 9.60 3.98
C LEU A 145 13.51 10.77 3.40
N ASN A 146 12.83 11.89 3.17
CA ASN A 146 13.55 13.15 2.95
C ASN A 146 13.94 13.78 4.30
N GLU A 147 14.82 14.78 4.26
CA GLU A 147 15.35 15.42 5.47
C GLU A 147 14.26 16.04 6.35
N ALA A 148 13.24 16.67 5.74
CA ALA A 148 12.13 17.27 6.47
C ALA A 148 11.27 16.21 7.18
N GLU A 149 10.96 15.11 6.51
CA GLU A 149 10.19 14.00 7.07
C GLU A 149 10.95 13.27 8.18
N ALA A 150 12.25 13.06 7.98
CA ALA A 150 13.13 12.50 9.01
C ALA A 150 13.13 13.38 10.26
N LYS A 151 13.24 14.71 10.07
CA LYS A 151 13.20 15.69 11.15
C LYS A 151 11.86 15.68 11.89
N GLU A 152 10.73 15.68 11.18
CA GLU A 152 9.40 15.60 11.81
C GLU A 152 9.28 14.36 12.70
N LEU A 153 9.78 13.21 12.24
CA LEU A 153 9.76 11.97 13.01
C LEU A 153 10.71 12.03 14.23
N ASP A 154 11.85 12.70 14.10
CA ASP A 154 12.80 12.93 15.21
C ASP A 154 12.22 13.87 16.27
N ASP A 155 11.45 14.87 15.85
CA ASP A 155 10.68 15.78 16.70
C ASP A 155 9.43 15.12 17.30
N LYS A 156 9.26 13.81 17.09
CA LYS A 156 8.14 12.98 17.58
C LYS A 156 6.79 13.37 17.00
N ASN A 157 6.77 13.99 15.82
CA ASN A 157 5.54 14.31 15.09
C ASN A 157 5.15 13.11 14.21
N PRO A 158 4.03 12.42 14.54
CA PRO A 158 3.56 11.31 13.71
C PRO A 158 3.00 11.83 12.38
N MET A 159 3.27 11.11 11.30
CA MET A 159 2.81 11.44 9.97
C MET A 159 1.63 10.57 9.56
N GLN A 160 0.67 11.12 8.82
CA GLN A 160 -0.31 10.32 8.09
C GLN A 160 0.24 9.99 6.71
N VAL A 161 0.30 8.70 6.39
CA VAL A 161 0.80 8.19 5.10
C VAL A 161 -0.21 7.24 4.50
N TRP A 162 -0.19 7.10 3.18
CA TRP A 162 -1.02 6.12 2.50
C TRP A 162 -0.31 4.76 2.45
N LEU A 163 -1.05 3.69 2.75
CA LEU A 163 -0.58 2.32 2.67
C LEU A 163 -1.45 1.55 1.68
N LEU A 164 -0.82 0.96 0.66
CA LEU A 164 -1.44 -0.09 -0.14
C LEU A 164 -1.23 -1.44 0.55
N ASP A 165 -2.31 -2.09 0.93
CA ASP A 165 -2.25 -3.40 1.57
C ASP A 165 -2.13 -4.58 0.56
N PRO A 166 -1.82 -5.81 1.02
CA PRO A 166 -1.69 -6.96 0.13
C PRO A 166 -2.93 -7.30 -0.71
N SER A 167 -4.13 -6.85 -0.29
CA SER A 167 -5.39 -7.04 -1.00
C SER A 167 -5.67 -5.89 -1.97
N MET A 168 -4.65 -5.08 -2.29
CA MET A 168 -4.73 -3.93 -3.18
C MET A 168 -5.68 -2.83 -2.70
N LYS A 169 -5.90 -2.76 -1.38
CA LYS A 169 -6.74 -1.73 -0.78
C LYS A 169 -5.87 -0.65 -0.15
N GLY A 170 -6.08 0.58 -0.61
CA GLY A 170 -5.49 1.77 -0.02
C GLY A 170 -6.13 2.12 1.33
N THR A 171 -5.31 2.40 2.33
CA THR A 171 -5.74 2.95 3.62
C THR A 171 -4.78 4.01 4.12
N ASN A 172 -5.29 5.02 4.82
CA ASN A 172 -4.43 5.91 5.60
C ASN A 172 -3.94 5.17 6.85
N ILE A 173 -2.67 5.36 7.19
CA ILE A 173 -2.04 4.78 8.36
C ILE A 173 -1.10 5.81 9.01
N THR A 174 -0.94 5.71 10.33
CA THR A 174 -0.01 6.60 11.05
C THR A 174 1.38 5.99 11.02
N PHE A 175 2.34 6.71 10.44
CA PHE A 175 3.77 6.40 10.52
C PHE A 175 4.44 7.25 11.61
N ASN A 176 5.24 6.61 12.46
CA ASN A 176 5.89 7.28 13.59
C ASN A 176 7.25 6.66 13.88
N LYS A 177 8.14 7.40 14.56
CA LYS A 177 9.42 6.92 15.08
C LYS A 177 9.35 6.88 16.61
N TRP A 178 9.67 5.73 17.20
CA TRP A 178 9.78 5.57 18.65
C TRP A 178 11.24 5.32 19.04
N VAL A 179 11.73 6.11 20.00
CA VAL A 179 13.05 5.95 20.60
C VAL A 179 12.92 5.09 21.85
N MET A 180 13.61 3.95 21.86
CA MET A 180 13.62 2.95 22.93
C MET A 180 15.03 2.85 23.52
N GLY A 181 15.34 3.74 24.46
CA GLY A 181 16.67 3.82 25.08
C GLY A 181 17.75 4.11 24.04
N SER A 182 18.65 3.15 23.82
CA SER A 182 19.73 3.24 22.83
C SER A 182 19.31 2.85 21.40
N SER A 183 18.07 2.39 21.20
CA SER A 183 17.58 1.93 19.90
C SER A 183 16.38 2.75 19.43
N SER A 184 16.10 2.71 18.12
CA SER A 184 14.91 3.31 17.53
C SER A 184 14.14 2.28 16.71
N LEU A 185 12.83 2.48 16.61
CA LEU A 185 11.99 1.75 15.67
C LEU A 185 11.04 2.70 14.95
N TYR A 186 10.73 2.42 13.69
CA TYR A 186 9.54 3.00 13.10
C TYR A 186 8.33 2.11 13.40
N VAL A 187 7.15 2.71 13.42
CA VAL A 187 5.88 2.00 13.59
C VAL A 187 4.84 2.47 12.61
N LEU A 188 4.05 1.53 12.09
CA LEU A 188 2.76 1.82 11.48
C LEU A 188 1.66 1.49 12.49
N THR A 189 0.77 2.44 12.77
CA THR A 189 -0.24 2.33 13.85
C THR A 189 -1.62 2.84 13.41
N ASN A 190 -2.59 2.86 14.33
CA ASN A 190 -3.98 3.32 14.14
C ASN A 190 -4.84 2.37 13.29
N THR A 191 -4.52 2.17 12.01
CA THR A 191 -5.31 1.34 11.08
C THR A 191 -4.69 -0.03 10.80
N TRP A 192 -3.64 -0.39 11.53
CA TRP A 192 -2.92 -1.65 11.34
C TRP A 192 -3.76 -2.90 11.64
N ASN A 193 -4.55 -2.92 12.71
CA ASN A 193 -5.43 -4.06 13.02
C ASN A 193 -6.40 -4.42 11.87
N PRO A 194 -7.12 -3.45 11.28
CA PRO A 194 -7.88 -3.69 10.06
C PRO A 194 -7.05 -4.29 8.91
N VAL A 195 -5.81 -3.80 8.68
CA VAL A 195 -4.91 -4.34 7.66
C VAL A 195 -4.61 -5.82 7.94
N VAL A 196 -4.25 -6.17 9.18
CA VAL A 196 -4.02 -7.57 9.59
C VAL A 196 -5.24 -8.43 9.33
N LYS A 197 -6.43 -7.97 9.73
CA LYS A 197 -7.68 -8.73 9.61
C LYS A 197 -8.08 -8.95 8.15
N ASN A 198 -8.06 -7.90 7.34
CA ASN A 198 -8.51 -7.95 5.94
C ASN A 198 -7.57 -8.80 5.09
N ASN A 199 -6.27 -8.78 5.39
CA ASN A 199 -5.24 -9.50 4.65
C ASN A 199 -4.88 -10.86 5.26
N GLN A 200 -5.58 -11.26 6.34
CA GLN A 200 -5.37 -12.53 7.04
C GLN A 200 -3.90 -12.78 7.39
N LEU A 201 -3.21 -11.73 7.87
CA LEU A 201 -1.79 -11.83 8.23
C LEU A 201 -1.63 -12.70 9.47
N LYS A 202 -0.69 -13.64 9.43
CA LYS A 202 -0.42 -14.59 10.52
C LYS A 202 1.03 -14.50 10.97
N LYS A 203 1.26 -14.83 12.24
CA LYS A 203 2.61 -14.95 12.81
C LYS A 203 3.42 -15.95 11.98
N GLY A 204 4.67 -15.60 11.68
CA GLY A 204 5.59 -16.43 10.90
C GLY A 204 5.49 -16.24 9.38
N GLU A 205 4.46 -15.55 8.87
CA GLU A 205 4.40 -15.18 7.46
C GLU A 205 5.45 -14.12 7.14
N MET A 206 6.05 -14.20 5.95
CA MET A 206 7.03 -13.24 5.49
C MET A 206 6.34 -12.09 4.75
N VAL A 207 6.74 -10.86 5.09
CA VAL A 207 6.24 -9.67 4.43
C VAL A 207 7.38 -8.75 4.04
N GLN A 208 7.13 -7.93 3.03
CA GLN A 208 7.97 -6.81 2.65
C GLN A 208 7.19 -5.51 2.78
N LEU A 209 7.84 -4.49 3.31
CA LEU A 209 7.34 -3.12 3.26
C LEU A 209 8.21 -2.33 2.30
N TRP A 210 7.56 -1.75 1.30
CA TRP A 210 8.16 -0.89 0.30
C TRP A 210 7.68 0.53 0.52
N SER A 211 8.55 1.51 0.35
CA SER A 211 8.17 2.91 0.26
C SER A 211 8.18 3.34 -1.20
N PHE A 212 7.31 4.27 -1.53
CA PHE A 212 7.31 4.95 -2.81
C PHE A 212 6.78 6.37 -2.65
N ARG A 213 6.91 7.16 -3.72
CA ARG A 213 6.41 8.54 -3.76
C ARG A 213 5.26 8.66 -4.74
N LEU A 214 4.15 9.23 -4.29
CA LEU A 214 3.03 9.63 -5.15
C LEU A 214 2.86 11.13 -5.00
N ASN A 215 3.08 11.90 -6.07
CA ASN A 215 3.11 13.37 -6.01
C ASN A 215 4.01 13.90 -4.87
N SER A 216 5.22 13.33 -4.74
CA SER A 216 6.21 13.62 -3.68
C SER A 216 5.82 13.21 -2.25
N LEU A 217 4.59 12.73 -2.02
CA LEU A 217 4.16 12.24 -0.70
C LEU A 217 4.68 10.83 -0.44
N LEU A 218 5.21 10.61 0.77
CA LEU A 218 5.61 9.29 1.23
C LEU A 218 4.39 8.36 1.31
N CYS A 219 4.48 7.25 0.59
CA CYS A 219 3.51 6.17 0.61
C CYS A 219 4.22 4.85 0.88
N PHE A 220 3.47 3.87 1.37
CA PHE A 220 3.95 2.52 1.60
C PHE A 220 3.12 1.49 0.85
N ALA A 221 3.75 0.37 0.55
CA ALA A 221 3.10 -0.84 0.08
C ALA A 221 3.55 -2.03 0.93
N LEU A 222 2.58 -2.80 1.42
CA LEU A 222 2.83 -4.04 2.13
C LEU A 222 2.57 -5.20 1.17
N VAL A 223 3.60 -6.03 0.98
CA VAL A 223 3.53 -7.24 0.15
C VAL A 223 3.66 -8.45 1.06
N LYS A 224 2.72 -9.39 0.92
CA LYS A 224 2.78 -10.70 1.55
C LYS A 224 3.46 -11.67 0.58
N LEU A 225 4.50 -12.38 1.04
CA LEU A 225 5.27 -13.35 0.24
C LEU A 225 4.72 -14.77 0.36
#